data_AF-A0A1G1VUJ7-F1
#
_entry.id   AF-A0A1G1VUJ7-F1
#
_cell.length_a   1.000
_cell.length_b   1.000
_cell.length_c   1.000
_cell.angle_alpha   90.00
_cell.angle_beta   90.00
_cell.angle_gamma   90.00
#
_symmetry.space_group_name_H-M   'P 1'
#
loop_
_entity.id
_entity.type
_entity.pdbx_description
1 polymer ?
#
loop_
_entity_poly.entity_id
_entity_poly.type
_entity_poly.pdbx_seq_one_letter_code
_entity_poly.pdbx_strand_id
1 'polypeptide(L)'
;MAKDTDLQDAILKTLCYANVFDYPLTLEEITRWIIGPVDERRVNGRAINHALKRISPKIKQAKGYYYLKGNGRTVSLRKKRERYAKEKRAIATNVGKWLSYIPSVRMVLLTGALAMENADRNDDIDLMIVTRSKRLWLTRLLVLALVSLIAERRKPTNRTKTQTQGLRMELSSLKDKVKNKICLNLFLDEDALAVPPAMRNLYTAHEVVQAKALVSKDHIAERFLKQNTWVKRYLPKALDGEGRVGRIKHGGRKKRETAMTAAGDILEDMAYKVQTKVMESKRTTEKIEPNRAFFHPRNTSALVLGEYRRLLKRYTAGERKGEGNVTTTVSEEELSVLRSTKLKGKTVVLATGVFDILHAEHRQFLRKAKKEGDVLIVGVEPDDRVKALKGKDRPVKQENLRANSLVSRNLADYVFVLPNTLGTRKGREELIRRLKPQIYAISSSTPFQAEKQRVMKKFKGVLKVVHPFNPKISTTHLIEAATKGGKRSKR
;
A
#
# COMPACT_ATOMS: atom_id res chain seq x y z
N MET A 1 32.82 10.89 -14.38
CA MET A 1 32.03 9.65 -14.60
C MET A 1 31.06 9.32 -13.45
N ALA A 2 31.48 9.33 -12.18
CA ALA A 2 30.58 9.04 -11.03
C ALA A 2 29.35 9.97 -10.88
N LYS A 3 29.46 11.22 -11.34
CA LYS A 3 28.43 12.27 -11.15
C LYS A 3 27.23 12.18 -12.11
N ASP A 4 27.39 11.55 -13.28
CA ASP A 4 26.30 11.34 -14.25
C ASP A 4 25.46 10.10 -13.91
N THR A 5 26.05 9.15 -13.17
CA THR A 5 25.39 7.93 -12.68
C THR A 5 24.31 8.25 -11.64
N ASP A 6 24.51 9.27 -10.80
CA ASP A 6 23.54 9.64 -9.76
C ASP A 6 22.21 10.12 -10.35
N LEU A 7 22.27 10.96 -11.39
CA LEU A 7 21.07 11.48 -12.05
C LEU A 7 20.34 10.38 -12.84
N GLN A 8 21.08 9.49 -13.50
CA GLN A 8 20.50 8.33 -14.18
C GLN A 8 19.79 7.39 -13.21
N ASP A 9 20.41 7.10 -12.06
CA ASP A 9 19.81 6.28 -11.01
C ASP A 9 18.57 6.95 -10.41
N ALA A 10 18.60 8.26 -10.17
CA ALA A 10 17.45 9.02 -9.70
C ALA A 10 16.28 9.01 -10.70
N ILE A 11 16.55 9.18 -12.00
CA ILE A 11 15.53 9.05 -13.04
C ILE A 11 14.95 7.63 -13.06
N LEU A 12 15.81 6.61 -12.96
CA LEU A 12 15.37 5.23 -12.97
C LEU A 12 14.50 4.89 -11.73
N LYS A 13 14.88 5.38 -10.55
CA LYS A 13 14.07 5.32 -9.33
C LYS A 13 12.71 5.97 -9.55
N THR A 14 12.68 7.14 -10.17
CA THR A 14 11.45 7.90 -10.46
C THR A 14 10.52 7.11 -11.39
N LEU A 15 11.06 6.56 -12.48
CA LEU A 15 10.31 5.73 -13.42
C LEU A 15 9.84 4.41 -12.80
N CYS A 16 10.66 3.78 -11.95
CA CYS A 16 10.26 2.57 -11.21
C CYS A 16 9.08 2.84 -10.27
N TYR A 17 9.12 3.96 -9.55
CA TYR A 17 8.02 4.33 -8.65
C TYR A 17 6.73 4.61 -9.44
N ALA A 18 6.81 5.41 -10.50
CA ALA A 18 5.64 5.73 -11.34
C ALA A 18 5.06 4.47 -12.04
N ASN A 19 5.91 3.50 -12.36
CA ASN A 19 5.48 2.23 -12.93
C ASN A 19 4.64 1.38 -11.96
N VAL A 20 4.75 1.57 -10.63
CA VAL A 20 3.86 0.89 -9.66
C VAL A 20 2.39 1.27 -9.90
N PHE A 21 2.14 2.43 -10.49
CA PHE A 21 0.80 2.98 -10.73
C PHE A 21 0.38 2.95 -12.20
N ASP A 22 1.15 2.28 -13.06
CA ASP A 22 1.00 2.32 -14.52
C ASP A 22 0.96 3.76 -15.07
N TYR A 23 1.87 4.59 -14.57
CA TYR A 23 1.89 6.03 -14.84
C TYR A 23 3.15 6.44 -15.60
N PRO A 24 3.10 6.52 -16.93
CA PRO A 24 4.17 7.10 -17.73
C PRO A 24 4.33 8.57 -17.43
N LEU A 25 5.58 9.02 -17.33
CA LEU A 25 5.90 10.40 -16.96
C LEU A 25 6.30 11.23 -18.16
N THR A 26 5.93 12.51 -18.16
CA THR A 26 6.53 13.51 -19.06
C THR A 26 7.92 13.92 -18.58
N LEU A 27 8.68 14.63 -19.42
CA LEU A 27 9.98 15.18 -19.02
C LEU A 27 9.87 16.13 -17.80
N GLU A 28 8.83 16.95 -17.77
CA GLU A 28 8.54 17.87 -16.69
C GLU A 28 8.23 17.10 -15.39
N GLU A 29 7.41 16.06 -15.47
CA GLU A 29 7.08 15.21 -14.32
C GLU A 29 8.31 14.47 -13.78
N ILE A 30 9.20 13.97 -14.65
CA ILE A 30 10.47 13.36 -14.20
C ILE A 30 11.34 14.38 -13.46
N THR A 31 11.44 15.59 -14.01
CA THR A 31 12.23 16.68 -13.41
C THR A 31 11.64 17.07 -12.05
N ARG A 32 10.31 17.18 -11.98
CA ARG A 32 9.57 17.62 -10.79
C ARG A 32 9.58 16.57 -9.66
N TRP A 33 9.38 15.31 -10.03
CA TRP A 33 9.20 14.19 -9.09
C TRP A 33 10.45 13.33 -8.96
N ILE A 34 11.62 13.90 -9.28
CA ILE A 34 12.89 13.18 -9.20
C ILE A 34 13.08 12.58 -7.80
N ILE A 35 13.38 11.28 -7.73
CA ILE A 35 13.49 10.54 -6.46
C ILE A 35 14.95 10.34 -6.08
N GLY A 36 15.28 10.75 -4.85
CA GLY A 36 16.57 10.47 -4.20
C GLY A 36 17.39 11.73 -3.91
N PRO A 37 18.53 11.56 -3.22
CA PRO A 37 19.44 12.66 -2.98
C PRO A 37 20.10 13.05 -4.31
N VAL A 38 19.68 14.19 -4.86
CA VAL A 38 20.27 14.78 -6.06
C VAL A 38 20.42 16.26 -5.81
N ASP A 39 21.54 16.83 -6.24
CA ASP A 39 21.72 18.28 -6.23
C ASP A 39 20.68 18.95 -7.15
N GLU A 40 19.77 19.70 -6.55
CA GLU A 40 18.65 20.39 -7.21
C GLU A 40 19.13 21.31 -8.35
N ARG A 41 20.33 21.87 -8.26
CA ARG A 41 20.91 22.76 -9.29
C ARG A 41 21.23 22.00 -10.58
N ARG A 42 21.45 20.68 -10.47
CA ARG A 42 21.78 19.80 -11.60
C ARG A 42 20.55 19.20 -12.28
N VAL A 43 19.38 19.27 -11.63
CA VAL A 43 18.12 18.76 -12.17
C VAL A 43 17.47 19.83 -13.05
N ASN A 44 17.83 19.81 -14.34
CA ASN A 44 17.23 20.65 -15.37
C ASN A 44 16.90 19.82 -16.62
N GLY A 45 16.03 20.36 -17.49
CA GLY A 45 15.51 19.63 -18.66
C GLY A 45 16.60 19.10 -19.60
N ARG A 46 17.71 19.82 -19.80
CA ARG A 46 18.82 19.37 -20.64
C ARG A 46 19.55 18.18 -20.02
N ALA A 47 19.89 18.28 -18.73
CA ALA A 47 20.57 17.22 -17.99
C ALA A 47 19.71 15.94 -17.90
N ILE A 48 18.41 16.09 -17.64
CA ILE A 48 17.47 14.95 -17.62
C ILE A 48 17.37 14.29 -19.00
N ASN A 49 17.23 15.07 -20.08
CA ASN A 49 17.20 14.52 -21.44
C ASN A 49 18.47 13.74 -21.79
N HIS A 50 19.65 14.26 -21.41
CA HIS A 50 20.91 13.56 -21.63
C HIS A 50 21.00 12.25 -20.84
N ALA A 51 20.59 12.26 -19.57
CA ALA A 51 20.56 11.07 -18.74
C ALA A 51 19.53 10.03 -19.24
N LEU A 52 18.37 10.46 -19.74
CA LEU A 52 17.36 9.60 -20.37
C LEU A 52 17.91 8.87 -21.60
N LYS A 53 18.70 9.55 -22.44
CA LYS A 53 19.37 8.91 -23.59
C LYS A 53 20.31 7.79 -23.15
N ARG A 54 21.04 7.97 -22.04
CA ARG A 54 21.98 6.97 -21.51
C ARG A 54 21.29 5.74 -20.91
N ILE A 55 20.11 5.90 -20.30
CA ILE A 55 19.32 4.77 -19.78
C ILE A 55 18.33 4.19 -20.80
N SER A 56 18.37 4.65 -22.06
CA SER A 56 17.47 4.20 -23.14
C SER A 56 17.34 2.68 -23.32
N PRO A 57 18.35 1.81 -23.05
CA PRO A 57 18.15 0.37 -23.13
C PRO A 57 17.10 -0.18 -22.15
N LYS A 58 16.86 0.54 -21.04
CA LYS A 58 15.97 0.16 -19.93
C LYS A 58 14.58 0.82 -20.02
N ILE A 59 14.42 1.82 -20.88
CA ILE A 59 13.20 2.65 -20.96
C ILE A 59 12.65 2.69 -22.39
N LYS A 60 11.42 3.16 -22.54
CA LYS A 60 10.79 3.48 -23.83
C LYS A 60 10.20 4.88 -23.77
N GLN A 61 10.14 5.53 -24.92
CA GLN A 61 9.49 6.81 -25.10
C GLN A 61 8.39 6.69 -26.15
N ALA A 62 7.21 7.25 -25.88
CA ALA A 62 6.13 7.34 -26.86
C ALA A 62 5.22 8.53 -26.56
N LYS A 63 4.91 9.34 -27.59
CA LYS A 63 4.00 10.50 -27.51
C LYS A 63 4.34 11.47 -26.35
N GLY A 64 5.62 11.72 -26.12
CA GLY A 64 6.11 12.61 -25.05
C GLY A 64 6.22 11.98 -23.66
N TYR A 65 5.84 10.71 -23.50
CA TYR A 65 5.92 9.98 -22.23
C TYR A 65 7.08 9.00 -22.19
N TYR A 66 7.68 8.86 -21.01
CA TYR A 66 8.74 7.92 -20.69
C TYR A 66 8.26 6.87 -19.69
N TYR A 67 8.64 5.62 -19.92
CA TYR A 67 8.26 4.47 -19.07
C TYR A 67 9.28 3.34 -19.17
N LEU A 68 9.23 2.39 -18.25
CA LEU A 68 10.16 1.25 -18.23
C LEU A 68 9.87 0.26 -19.38
N LYS A 69 10.95 -0.26 -20.00
CA LYS A 69 10.85 -1.28 -21.05
C LYS A 69 10.25 -2.57 -20.48
N GLY A 70 9.30 -3.17 -21.19
CA GLY A 70 8.56 -4.37 -20.75
C GLY A 70 7.20 -4.08 -20.11
N ASN A 71 6.81 -2.80 -19.98
CA ASN A 71 5.43 -2.41 -19.69
C ASN A 71 4.72 -2.00 -21.00
N GLY A 72 3.76 -2.81 -21.46
CA GLY A 72 3.16 -2.71 -22.79
C GLY A 72 1.82 -1.98 -22.87
N ARG A 73 1.32 -1.37 -21.78
CA ARG A 73 -0.06 -0.79 -21.74
C ARG A 73 -0.14 0.63 -21.19
N THR A 74 0.86 1.45 -21.46
CA THR A 74 1.15 2.59 -20.59
C THR A 74 0.56 3.93 -21.05
N VAL A 75 0.69 4.29 -22.32
CA VAL A 75 0.34 5.66 -22.78
C VAL A 75 -1.14 5.84 -23.11
N SER A 76 -1.79 4.84 -23.70
CA SER A 76 -3.23 4.91 -24.00
C SER A 76 -4.07 4.89 -22.73
N LEU A 77 -3.67 4.08 -21.74
CA LEU A 77 -4.31 4.05 -20.42
C LEU A 77 -4.16 5.38 -19.68
N ARG A 78 -2.95 5.97 -19.70
CA ARG A 78 -2.67 7.30 -19.15
C ARG A 78 -3.64 8.37 -19.68
N LYS A 79 -3.80 8.47 -21.00
CA LYS A 79 -4.73 9.42 -21.62
C LYS A 79 -6.19 9.18 -21.26
N LYS A 80 -6.61 7.91 -21.11
CA LYS A 80 -7.97 7.57 -20.64
C LYS A 80 -8.18 8.05 -19.19
N ARG A 81 -7.22 7.76 -18.30
CA ARG A 81 -7.27 8.16 -16.89
C ARG A 81 -7.24 9.68 -16.71
N GLU A 82 -6.48 10.40 -17.54
CA GLU A 82 -6.51 11.87 -17.57
C GLU A 82 -7.91 12.42 -17.90
N ARG A 83 -8.61 11.81 -18.86
CA ARG A 83 -9.99 12.18 -19.19
C ARG A 83 -10.93 11.95 -18.02
N TYR A 84 -10.89 10.75 -17.41
CA TYR A 84 -11.70 10.43 -16.24
C TYR A 84 -11.38 11.34 -15.05
N ALA A 85 -10.10 11.69 -14.86
CA ALA A 85 -9.67 12.60 -13.81
C ALA A 85 -10.18 14.02 -14.04
N LYS A 86 -10.22 14.50 -15.29
CA LYS A 86 -10.80 15.81 -15.64
C LYS A 86 -12.29 15.88 -15.28
N GLU A 87 -13.05 14.86 -15.65
CA GLU A 87 -14.49 14.76 -15.32
C GLU A 87 -14.72 14.74 -13.81
N LYS A 88 -14.00 13.88 -13.08
CA LYS A 88 -14.13 13.79 -11.61
C LYS A 88 -13.65 15.04 -10.89
N ARG A 89 -12.62 15.73 -11.41
CA ARG A 89 -12.18 17.01 -10.84
C ARG A 89 -13.28 18.07 -10.91
N ALA A 90 -14.07 18.11 -11.98
CA ALA A 90 -15.16 19.08 -12.08
C ALA A 90 -16.17 18.86 -10.94
N ILE A 91 -16.52 17.61 -10.65
CA ILE A 91 -17.38 17.22 -9.52
C ILE A 91 -16.73 17.66 -8.20
N ALA A 92 -15.48 17.28 -7.98
CA ALA A 92 -14.74 17.60 -6.76
C ALA A 92 -14.65 19.12 -6.53
N THR A 93 -14.43 19.90 -7.61
CA THR A 93 -14.34 21.36 -7.57
C THR A 93 -15.68 21.98 -7.18
N ASN A 94 -16.80 21.47 -7.71
CA ASN A 94 -18.14 21.96 -7.35
C ASN A 94 -18.47 21.62 -5.89
N VAL A 95 -18.16 20.41 -5.42
CA VAL A 95 -18.30 20.05 -4.00
C VAL A 95 -17.41 20.93 -3.13
N GLY A 96 -16.16 21.16 -3.52
CA GLY A 96 -15.24 22.06 -2.83
C GLY A 96 -15.79 23.48 -2.69
N LYS A 97 -16.40 24.04 -3.74
CA LYS A 97 -17.08 25.36 -3.67
C LYS A 97 -18.17 25.39 -2.61
N TRP A 98 -19.04 24.37 -2.57
CA TRP A 98 -20.09 24.29 -1.54
C TRP A 98 -19.52 24.16 -0.13
N LEU A 99 -18.51 23.29 0.05
CA LEU A 99 -17.81 23.14 1.32
C LEU A 99 -17.13 24.44 1.77
N SER A 100 -16.72 25.31 0.84
CA SER A 100 -16.09 26.59 1.17
C SER A 100 -17.01 27.55 1.91
N TYR A 101 -18.33 27.40 1.81
CA TYR A 101 -19.30 28.22 2.54
C TYR A 101 -19.37 27.87 4.03
N ILE A 102 -18.91 26.69 4.44
CA ILE A 102 -18.81 26.33 5.85
C ILE A 102 -17.67 27.18 6.46
N PRO A 103 -17.94 28.07 7.43
CA PRO A 103 -16.94 29.04 7.91
C PRO A 103 -15.69 28.36 8.52
N SER A 104 -15.90 27.24 9.20
CA SER A 104 -14.84 26.45 9.84
C SER A 104 -14.05 25.58 8.87
N VAL A 105 -14.45 25.44 7.59
CA VAL A 105 -13.63 24.79 6.54
C VAL A 105 -12.59 25.78 6.04
N ARG A 106 -11.33 25.38 6.14
CA ARG A 106 -10.15 26.21 5.86
C ARG A 106 -9.44 25.79 4.59
N MET A 107 -9.40 24.48 4.34
CA MET A 107 -8.86 23.94 3.09
C MET A 107 -9.58 22.64 2.71
N VAL A 108 -9.78 22.45 1.41
CA VAL A 108 -10.27 21.20 0.83
C VAL A 108 -9.21 20.73 -0.16
N LEU A 109 -8.59 19.58 0.13
CA LEU A 109 -7.60 18.96 -0.73
C LEU A 109 -8.19 17.74 -1.43
N LEU A 110 -7.91 17.65 -2.73
CA LEU A 110 -8.07 16.45 -3.50
C LEU A 110 -6.84 15.55 -3.28
N THR A 111 -7.07 14.26 -2.98
CA THR A 111 -6.04 13.27 -2.65
C THR A 111 -6.17 12.01 -3.51
N GLY A 112 -5.30 11.01 -3.30
CA GLY A 112 -5.37 9.72 -3.99
C GLY A 112 -5.12 9.80 -5.50
N ALA A 113 -5.60 8.79 -6.24
CA ALA A 113 -5.34 8.64 -7.69
C ALA A 113 -5.82 9.85 -8.52
N LEU A 114 -6.90 10.51 -8.08
CA LEU A 114 -7.46 11.67 -8.76
C LEU A 114 -6.58 12.92 -8.64
N ALA A 115 -5.92 13.15 -7.50
CA ALA A 115 -4.94 14.22 -7.36
C ALA A 115 -3.78 14.06 -8.37
N MET A 116 -3.41 12.80 -8.64
CA MET A 116 -2.34 12.40 -9.55
C MET A 116 -2.74 12.42 -11.04
N GLU A 117 -3.97 12.78 -11.43
CA GLU A 117 -4.47 12.57 -12.80
C GLU A 117 -4.45 11.09 -13.26
N ASN A 118 -4.54 10.15 -12.31
CA ASN A 118 -4.46 8.71 -12.58
C ASN A 118 -5.73 7.95 -12.18
N ALA A 119 -6.86 8.65 -12.05
CA ALA A 119 -8.12 8.04 -11.65
C ALA A 119 -8.66 7.09 -12.73
N ASP A 120 -9.11 5.91 -12.33
CA ASP A 120 -9.88 5.00 -13.15
C ASP A 120 -11.32 5.53 -13.35
N ARG A 121 -12.06 4.96 -14.30
CA ARG A 121 -13.45 5.32 -14.56
C ARG A 121 -14.31 5.08 -13.32
N ASN A 122 -14.01 4.04 -12.55
CA ASN A 122 -14.85 3.57 -11.46
C ASN A 122 -14.36 4.01 -10.07
N ASP A 123 -13.31 4.84 -10.00
CA ASP A 123 -12.82 5.35 -8.73
C ASP A 123 -13.78 6.35 -8.09
N ASP A 124 -13.71 6.44 -6.76
CA ASP A 124 -14.32 7.49 -5.97
C ASP A 124 -13.44 8.76 -5.96
N ILE A 125 -13.94 9.81 -5.30
CA ILE A 125 -13.29 11.12 -5.18
C ILE A 125 -12.85 11.30 -3.74
N ASP A 126 -11.56 11.13 -3.47
CA ASP A 126 -10.98 11.28 -2.13
C ASP A 126 -10.71 12.75 -1.79
N LEU A 127 -11.42 13.27 -0.80
CA LEU A 127 -11.23 14.60 -0.24
C LEU A 127 -10.62 14.52 1.16
N MET A 128 -9.66 15.41 1.42
CA MET A 128 -9.17 15.76 2.74
C MET A 128 -9.68 17.15 3.11
N ILE A 129 -10.19 17.30 4.33
CA ILE A 129 -10.73 18.55 4.85
C ILE A 129 -9.85 19.04 5.99
N VAL A 130 -9.43 20.30 5.91
CA VAL A 130 -8.79 21.00 7.03
C VAL A 130 -9.77 22.01 7.59
N THR A 131 -9.93 21.96 8.90
CA THR A 131 -10.86 22.76 9.67
C THR A 131 -10.12 23.79 10.53
N ARG A 132 -10.83 24.78 11.05
CA ARG A 132 -10.29 25.69 12.08
C ARG A 132 -9.90 24.87 13.32
N SER A 133 -8.85 25.28 14.04
CA SER A 133 -8.43 24.64 15.29
C SER A 133 -9.62 24.38 16.22
N LYS A 134 -9.69 23.18 16.79
CA LYS A 134 -10.75 22.75 17.74
C LYS A 134 -12.18 22.80 17.18
N ARG A 135 -12.37 22.66 15.86
CA ARG A 135 -13.72 22.62 15.23
C ARG A 135 -13.90 21.42 14.31
N LEU A 136 -13.05 20.40 14.41
CA LEU A 136 -13.03 19.30 13.46
C LEU A 136 -14.36 18.54 13.44
N TRP A 137 -14.89 18.16 14.60
CA TRP A 137 -16.02 17.24 14.72
C TRP A 137 -17.34 17.90 14.38
N LEU A 138 -17.56 19.14 14.83
CA LEU A 138 -18.72 19.92 14.42
C LEU A 138 -18.69 20.20 12.92
N THR A 139 -17.53 20.58 12.38
CA THR A 139 -17.37 20.79 10.93
C THR A 139 -17.61 19.51 10.16
N ARG A 140 -17.08 18.38 10.64
CA ARG A 140 -17.28 17.08 10.01
C ARG A 140 -18.76 16.71 9.92
N LEU A 141 -19.56 16.98 10.96
CA LEU A 141 -21.00 16.75 10.94
C LEU A 141 -21.67 17.57 9.82
N LEU A 142 -21.36 18.87 9.75
CA LEU A 142 -21.89 19.77 8.71
C LEU A 142 -21.46 19.35 7.30
N VAL A 143 -20.19 18.97 7.13
CA VAL A 143 -19.64 18.47 5.86
C VAL A 143 -20.35 17.19 5.44
N LEU A 144 -20.58 16.24 6.36
CA LEU A 144 -21.29 15.01 6.05
C LEU A 144 -22.73 15.25 5.61
N ALA A 145 -23.44 16.11 6.34
CA ALA A 145 -24.81 16.50 6.00
C ALA A 145 -24.86 17.16 4.63
N LEU A 146 -24.05 18.21 4.41
CA LEU A 146 -24.00 18.94 3.15
C LEU A 146 -23.64 18.03 1.97
N VAL A 147 -22.58 17.24 2.08
CA VAL A 147 -22.17 16.32 1.00
C VAL A 147 -23.27 15.33 0.70
N SER A 148 -24.01 14.85 1.70
CA SER A 148 -25.11 13.89 1.50
C SER A 148 -26.35 14.52 0.86
N LEU A 149 -26.45 15.86 0.84
CA LEU A 149 -27.50 16.61 0.13
C LEU A 149 -27.10 16.95 -1.32
N ILE A 150 -25.85 17.33 -1.55
CA ILE A 150 -25.40 17.86 -2.85
C ILE A 150 -24.66 16.84 -3.73
N ALA A 151 -24.31 15.67 -3.19
CA ALA A 151 -23.54 14.66 -3.90
C ALA A 151 -23.79 13.24 -3.33
N GLU A 152 -23.43 12.22 -4.11
CA GLU A 152 -23.43 10.85 -3.60
C GLU A 152 -22.21 10.59 -2.73
N ARG A 153 -22.42 10.39 -1.43
CA ARG A 153 -21.35 10.06 -0.49
C ARG A 153 -21.04 8.58 -0.50
N ARG A 154 -19.74 8.23 -0.47
CA ARG A 154 -19.30 6.86 -0.19
C ARG A 154 -19.60 6.52 1.27
N LYS A 155 -20.46 5.52 1.49
CA LYS A 155 -20.75 4.96 2.82
C LYS A 155 -19.81 3.78 3.08
N PRO A 156 -19.38 3.54 4.34
CA PRO A 156 -18.68 2.31 4.69
C PRO A 156 -19.57 1.13 4.35
N THR A 157 -19.09 0.20 3.52
CA THR A 157 -19.80 -1.05 3.27
C THR A 157 -19.75 -1.88 4.56
N ASN A 158 -20.92 -2.17 5.14
CA ASN A 158 -21.02 -3.20 6.17
C ASN A 158 -20.50 -4.49 5.55
N ARG A 159 -19.31 -4.95 5.96
CA ARG A 159 -18.89 -6.32 5.68
C ARG A 159 -19.77 -7.23 6.52
N THR A 160 -20.93 -7.61 6.00
CA THR A 160 -21.63 -8.80 6.48
C THR A 160 -20.67 -9.99 6.34
N LYS A 161 -20.59 -10.81 7.39
CA LYS A 161 -19.74 -12.01 7.52
C LYS A 161 -20.06 -13.14 6.50
N THR A 162 -20.81 -12.84 5.44
CA THR A 162 -21.33 -13.79 4.46
C THR A 162 -20.86 -13.40 3.07
N GLN A 163 -19.57 -13.57 2.79
CA GLN A 163 -19.09 -13.62 1.40
C GLN A 163 -17.90 -14.60 1.30
N THR A 164 -18.21 -15.86 1.63
CA THR A 164 -17.34 -17.01 1.34
C THR A 164 -18.09 -17.98 0.43
N GLN A 165 -18.68 -17.50 -0.67
CA GLN A 165 -19.05 -18.37 -1.79
C GLN A 165 -19.43 -17.55 -3.02
N GLY A 166 -18.63 -17.69 -4.08
CA GLY A 166 -18.99 -17.41 -5.47
C GLY A 166 -18.98 -15.95 -5.93
N LEU A 167 -17.84 -15.39 -6.39
CA LEU A 167 -17.85 -14.01 -6.92
C LEU A 167 -16.76 -13.71 -7.96
N ARG A 168 -16.83 -14.36 -9.14
CA ARG A 168 -16.14 -13.85 -10.34
C ARG A 168 -17.00 -12.85 -11.13
N MET A 169 -18.30 -12.74 -10.79
CA MET A 169 -19.30 -11.92 -11.50
C MET A 169 -19.66 -10.59 -10.82
N GLU A 170 -19.40 -10.37 -9.52
CA GLU A 170 -19.73 -9.08 -8.86
C GLU A 170 -18.56 -8.09 -8.73
N LEU A 171 -17.33 -8.42 -9.16
CA LEU A 171 -16.21 -7.48 -8.98
C LEU A 171 -16.35 -6.23 -9.87
N SER A 172 -17.05 -6.32 -11.00
CA SER A 172 -17.43 -5.18 -11.84
C SER A 172 -18.56 -4.36 -11.20
N SER A 173 -19.61 -5.03 -10.72
CA SER A 173 -20.77 -4.37 -10.07
C SER A 173 -20.41 -3.70 -8.75
N LEU A 174 -19.40 -4.19 -8.02
CA LEU A 174 -18.86 -3.55 -6.81
C LEU A 174 -18.03 -2.29 -7.12
N LYS A 175 -17.34 -2.24 -8.28
CA LYS A 175 -16.60 -1.05 -8.73
C LYS A 175 -17.54 0.05 -9.23
N ASP A 176 -18.61 -0.33 -9.93
CA ASP A 176 -19.62 0.64 -10.38
C ASP A 176 -20.37 1.27 -9.18
N LYS A 177 -20.48 0.56 -8.06
CA LYS A 177 -21.11 1.05 -6.81
C LYS A 177 -20.37 2.19 -6.11
N VAL A 178 -19.11 2.48 -6.43
CA VAL A 178 -18.32 3.57 -5.80
C VAL A 178 -17.94 4.70 -6.75
N LYS A 179 -18.21 4.52 -8.05
CA LYS A 179 -17.88 5.48 -9.10
C LYS A 179 -18.39 6.88 -8.78
N ASN A 180 -17.50 7.87 -8.88
CA ASN A 180 -17.77 9.31 -8.70
C ASN A 180 -18.30 9.70 -7.30
N LYS A 181 -18.39 8.77 -6.35
CA LYS A 181 -18.85 9.09 -5.00
C LYS A 181 -17.81 9.89 -4.23
N ILE A 182 -18.26 10.81 -3.39
CA ILE A 182 -17.36 11.59 -2.53
C ILE A 182 -16.96 10.75 -1.31
N CYS A 183 -15.66 10.53 -1.15
CA CYS A 183 -15.06 9.89 0.00
C CYS A 183 -14.35 10.95 0.85
N LEU A 184 -14.78 11.10 2.10
CA LEU A 184 -14.17 12.02 3.05
C LEU A 184 -13.12 11.25 3.86
N ASN A 185 -11.94 11.10 3.26
CA ASN A 185 -10.90 10.16 3.68
C ASN A 185 -10.12 10.64 4.91
N LEU A 186 -9.94 11.96 5.04
CA LEU A 186 -9.10 12.55 6.09
C LEU A 186 -9.66 13.90 6.55
N PHE A 187 -9.74 14.09 7.86
CA PHE A 187 -9.98 15.37 8.50
C PHE A 187 -8.81 15.76 9.38
N LEU A 188 -8.39 17.01 9.30
CA LEU A 188 -7.40 17.64 10.17
C LEU A 188 -7.95 18.99 10.64
N ASP A 189 -7.43 19.51 11.74
CA ASP A 189 -7.52 20.94 12.04
C ASP A 189 -6.17 21.64 11.78
N GLU A 190 -6.13 22.97 11.96
CA GLU A 190 -4.91 23.76 11.68
C GLU A 190 -3.72 23.41 12.58
N ASP A 191 -3.95 22.74 13.70
CA ASP A 191 -2.92 22.34 14.67
C ASP A 191 -2.31 20.96 14.31
N ALA A 192 -2.96 20.21 13.42
CA ALA A 192 -2.58 18.86 13.01
C ALA A 192 -2.09 18.74 11.55
N LEU A 193 -1.62 19.84 10.94
CA LEU A 193 -1.19 19.87 9.53
C LEU A 193 0.06 19.02 9.24
N ALA A 194 0.95 18.82 10.21
CA ALA A 194 2.18 18.05 10.03
C ALA A 194 1.91 16.55 9.99
N VAL A 195 2.40 15.88 8.94
CA VAL A 195 2.38 14.41 8.88
C VAL A 195 3.27 13.84 10.00
N PRO A 196 2.78 12.89 10.83
CA PRO A 196 3.56 12.32 11.93
C PRO A 196 4.83 11.61 11.45
N PRO A 197 5.97 11.73 12.17
CA PRO A 197 7.24 11.09 11.78
C PRO A 197 7.13 9.61 11.43
N ALA A 198 6.34 8.84 12.20
CA ALA A 198 6.13 7.40 11.98
C ALA A 198 5.45 7.06 10.64
N MET A 199 4.78 8.03 10.00
CA MET A 199 4.14 7.86 8.70
C MET A 199 5.02 8.35 7.55
N ARG A 200 6.10 9.12 7.82
CA ARG A 200 6.91 9.76 6.79
C ARG A 200 7.76 8.75 6.02
N ASN A 201 7.43 8.59 4.76
CA ASN A 201 8.16 7.79 3.78
C ASN A 201 7.93 8.33 2.37
N LEU A 202 8.62 7.74 1.37
CA LEU A 202 8.50 8.15 -0.04
C LEU A 202 7.04 8.17 -0.53
N TYR A 203 6.22 7.19 -0.16
CA TYR A 203 4.81 7.15 -0.59
C TYR A 203 4.02 8.32 -0.02
N THR A 204 4.11 8.56 1.29
CA THR A 204 3.45 9.72 1.91
C THR A 204 4.02 11.05 1.43
N ALA A 205 5.29 11.10 1.00
CA ALA A 205 5.86 12.31 0.42
C ALA A 205 5.15 12.68 -0.88
N HIS A 206 4.92 11.69 -1.75
CA HIS A 206 4.10 11.84 -2.95
C HIS A 206 2.67 12.28 -2.64
N GLU A 207 2.00 11.64 -1.69
CA GLU A 207 0.64 12.04 -1.27
C GLU A 207 0.58 13.51 -0.84
N VAL A 208 1.55 13.99 -0.06
CA VAL A 208 1.62 15.38 0.40
C VAL A 208 1.82 16.35 -0.75
N VAL A 209 2.86 16.16 -1.56
CA VAL A 209 3.25 17.16 -2.57
C VAL A 209 2.36 17.12 -3.80
N GLN A 210 1.68 16.00 -4.05
CA GLN A 210 0.81 15.84 -5.22
C GLN A 210 -0.68 16.11 -4.91
N ALA A 211 -1.07 16.24 -3.65
CA ALA A 211 -2.40 16.74 -3.28
C ALA A 211 -2.69 18.10 -3.95
N LYS A 212 -3.94 18.29 -4.37
CA LYS A 212 -4.38 19.50 -5.09
C LYS A 212 -5.39 20.27 -4.25
N ALA A 213 -5.11 21.53 -3.95
CA ALA A 213 -6.05 22.39 -3.25
C ALA A 213 -7.21 22.78 -4.18
N LEU A 214 -8.43 22.43 -3.75
CA LEU A 214 -9.67 22.91 -4.37
C LEU A 214 -10.15 24.20 -3.69
N VAL A 215 -9.90 24.32 -2.39
CA VAL A 215 -10.17 25.49 -1.56
C VAL A 215 -8.99 25.66 -0.63
N SER A 216 -8.49 26.89 -0.45
CA SER A 216 -7.53 27.25 0.60
C SER A 216 -7.86 28.65 1.07
N LYS A 217 -8.03 28.82 2.38
CA LYS A 217 -8.25 30.11 3.06
C LYS A 217 -7.04 30.44 3.93
N ASP A 218 -6.73 31.72 4.05
CA ASP A 218 -5.65 32.30 4.87
C ASP A 218 -4.34 31.50 4.83
N HIS A 219 -3.87 31.20 3.61
CA HIS A 219 -2.59 30.53 3.33
C HIS A 219 -2.40 29.16 4.00
N ILE A 220 -3.49 28.43 4.28
CA ILE A 220 -3.40 27.12 4.93
C ILE A 220 -2.67 26.08 4.07
N ALA A 221 -2.83 26.12 2.74
CA ALA A 221 -2.10 25.22 1.84
C ALA A 221 -0.58 25.42 1.94
N GLU A 222 -0.14 26.68 2.03
CA GLU A 222 1.26 27.06 2.18
C GLU A 222 1.79 26.64 3.55
N ARG A 223 1.01 26.86 4.62
CA ARG A 223 1.34 26.35 5.98
C ARG A 223 1.46 24.83 5.99
N PHE A 224 0.55 24.12 5.33
CA PHE A 224 0.58 22.65 5.23
C PHE A 224 1.88 22.18 4.56
N LEU A 225 2.29 22.79 3.44
CA LEU A 225 3.55 22.45 2.79
C LEU A 225 4.77 22.84 3.64
N LYS A 226 4.75 23.99 4.31
CA LYS A 226 5.83 24.46 5.21
C LYS A 226 6.04 23.51 6.39
N GLN A 227 4.99 22.92 6.94
CA GLN A 227 5.09 21.92 8.01
C GLN A 227 5.53 20.53 7.52
N ASN A 228 5.52 20.31 6.20
CA ASN A 228 5.89 19.05 5.58
C ASN A 228 7.10 19.16 4.66
N THR A 229 8.05 20.05 4.95
CA THR A 229 9.30 20.24 4.18
C THR A 229 10.20 19.00 4.14
N TRP A 230 10.02 18.05 5.05
CA TRP A 230 10.72 16.75 5.07
C TRP A 230 10.56 15.97 3.75
N VAL A 231 9.53 16.26 2.95
CA VAL A 231 9.33 15.66 1.62
C VAL A 231 10.51 15.90 0.67
N LYS A 232 11.26 17.01 0.84
CA LYS A 232 12.45 17.32 0.04
C LYS A 232 13.55 16.26 0.16
N ARG A 233 13.61 15.53 1.29
CA ARG A 233 14.53 14.40 1.47
C ARG A 233 14.31 13.29 0.44
N TYR A 234 13.08 13.15 -0.04
CA TYR A 234 12.68 12.15 -1.03
C TYR A 234 12.55 12.75 -2.43
N LEU A 235 11.98 13.94 -2.52
CA LEU A 235 11.58 14.63 -3.74
C LEU A 235 12.11 16.07 -3.70
N PRO A 236 13.40 16.30 -3.95
CA PRO A 236 14.05 17.60 -3.73
C PRO A 236 13.41 18.73 -4.56
N LYS A 237 13.09 18.46 -5.83
CA LYS A 237 12.42 19.41 -6.74
C LYS A 237 10.92 19.59 -6.53
N ALA A 238 10.27 18.82 -5.65
CA ALA A 238 8.81 18.78 -5.57
C ALA A 238 8.15 20.07 -5.05
N LEU A 239 8.92 20.95 -4.39
CA LEU A 239 8.42 22.22 -3.85
C LEU A 239 8.88 23.44 -4.68
N ASP A 240 9.73 23.26 -5.70
CA ASP A 240 10.35 24.35 -6.48
C ASP A 240 9.41 24.92 -7.56
N GLY A 241 8.40 25.69 -7.20
CA GLY A 241 7.54 26.30 -8.22
C GLY A 241 6.33 26.99 -7.63
N GLU A 242 6.20 28.26 -7.94
CA GLU A 242 4.98 29.05 -7.81
C GLU A 242 3.92 28.44 -8.73
N GLY A 243 2.85 27.85 -8.18
CA GLY A 243 1.78 27.33 -9.05
C GLY A 243 0.89 26.22 -8.51
N ARG A 244 1.07 25.76 -7.26
CA ARG A 244 0.12 24.81 -6.62
C ARG A 244 -0.94 25.46 -5.73
N VAL A 245 -0.90 26.77 -5.63
CA VAL A 245 -2.04 27.62 -5.30
C VAL A 245 -2.67 28.03 -6.64
N GLY A 246 -3.07 27.05 -7.47
CA GLY A 246 -3.56 27.33 -8.82
C GLY A 246 -4.70 28.32 -8.77
N ARG A 247 -4.50 29.56 -9.28
CA ARG A 247 -5.46 30.69 -9.26
C ARG A 247 -6.49 30.55 -8.14
N ILE A 248 -6.04 30.48 -6.89
CA ILE A 248 -6.99 30.46 -5.79
C ILE A 248 -7.62 31.85 -5.82
N LYS A 249 -8.92 31.90 -6.12
CA LYS A 249 -9.71 33.10 -5.88
C LYS A 249 -9.57 33.36 -4.38
N HIS A 250 -8.71 34.31 -4.03
CA HIS A 250 -8.61 34.81 -2.67
C HIS A 250 -9.93 35.51 -2.43
N GLY A 251 -10.88 34.80 -1.81
CA GLY A 251 -12.13 35.39 -1.37
C GLY A 251 -11.78 36.37 -0.26
N GLY A 252 -11.52 37.61 -0.65
CA GLY A 252 -11.30 38.73 0.26
C GLY A 252 -12.57 39.00 1.04
N ARG A 253 -12.75 38.29 2.17
CA ARG A 253 -13.59 38.74 3.27
C ARG A 253 -12.74 38.70 4.53
N LYS A 254 -12.05 39.81 4.80
CA LYS A 254 -11.77 40.20 6.18
C LYS A 254 -13.13 40.41 6.85
N LYS A 255 -13.61 39.44 7.64
CA LYS A 255 -14.63 39.72 8.65
C LYS A 255 -14.75 38.62 9.72
N ARG A 256 -14.56 39.10 10.96
CA ARG A 256 -14.84 38.53 12.27
C ARG A 256 -14.22 37.16 12.56
N GLU A 257 -13.11 37.21 13.30
CA GLU A 257 -12.83 36.20 14.32
C GLU A 257 -14.10 36.02 15.15
N THR A 258 -14.88 34.99 14.85
CA THR A 258 -15.92 34.55 15.78
C THR A 258 -15.14 34.02 16.97
N ALA A 259 -15.15 34.78 18.05
CA ALA A 259 -14.64 34.36 19.35
C ALA A 259 -15.18 32.96 19.65
N MET A 260 -14.33 32.10 20.21
CA MET A 260 -14.77 30.84 20.76
C MET A 260 -15.83 31.16 21.81
N THR A 261 -17.10 30.89 21.49
CA THR A 261 -18.15 30.90 22.51
C THR A 261 -18.03 29.59 23.27
N ALA A 262 -18.16 29.61 24.59
CA ALA A 262 -18.16 28.40 25.41
C ALA A 262 -19.19 27.37 24.90
N ALA A 263 -20.31 27.83 24.34
CA ALA A 263 -21.29 27.01 23.65
C ALA A 263 -20.70 26.23 22.45
N GLY A 264 -19.85 26.84 21.64
CA GLY A 264 -19.20 26.18 20.50
C GLY A 264 -18.23 25.07 20.91
N ASP A 265 -17.57 25.22 22.07
CA ASP A 265 -16.66 24.20 22.61
C ASP A 265 -17.43 23.01 23.18
N ILE A 266 -18.55 23.27 23.87
CA ILE A 266 -19.46 22.22 24.34
C ILE A 266 -20.01 21.42 23.15
N LEU A 267 -20.45 22.11 22.09
CA LEU A 267 -20.96 21.45 20.88
C LEU A 267 -19.89 20.62 20.15
N GLU A 268 -18.64 21.09 20.10
CA GLU A 268 -17.53 20.31 19.55
C GLU A 268 -17.27 19.03 20.35
N ASP A 269 -17.22 19.12 21.69
CA ASP A 269 -17.01 17.95 22.56
C ASP A 269 -18.17 16.96 22.47
N MET A 270 -19.41 17.44 22.46
CA MET A 270 -20.59 16.60 22.21
C MET A 270 -20.52 15.93 20.84
N ALA A 271 -20.18 16.68 19.79
CA ALA A 271 -20.06 16.16 18.44
C ALA A 271 -18.96 15.10 18.34
N TYR A 272 -17.83 15.28 19.05
CA TYR A 272 -16.77 14.29 19.14
C TYR A 272 -17.26 13.00 19.82
N LYS A 273 -17.85 13.10 21.02
CA LYS A 273 -18.34 11.96 21.81
C LYS A 273 -19.41 11.16 21.07
N VAL A 274 -20.40 11.84 20.48
CA VAL A 274 -21.48 11.18 19.75
C VAL A 274 -20.95 10.48 18.49
N GLN A 275 -20.15 11.16 17.68
CA GLN A 275 -19.63 10.58 16.43
C GLN A 275 -18.66 9.43 16.70
N THR A 276 -17.80 9.54 17.71
CA THR A 276 -16.88 8.45 18.09
C THR A 276 -17.65 7.22 18.55
N LYS A 277 -18.64 7.36 19.43
CA LYS A 277 -19.50 6.26 19.88
C LYS A 277 -20.26 5.57 18.74
N VAL A 278 -20.84 6.35 17.82
CA VAL A 278 -21.50 5.79 16.62
C VAL A 278 -20.51 5.01 15.74
N MET A 279 -19.26 5.45 15.68
CA MET A 279 -18.23 4.82 14.88
C MET A 279 -17.57 3.60 15.53
N GLU A 280 -17.57 3.48 16.87
CA GLU A 280 -16.92 2.37 17.60
C GLU A 280 -17.35 1.00 17.08
N SER A 281 -18.66 0.80 16.86
CA SER A 281 -19.21 -0.46 16.32
C SER A 281 -18.76 -0.80 14.90
N LYS A 282 -18.19 0.16 14.16
CA LYS A 282 -17.81 0.04 12.74
C LYS A 282 -16.31 0.25 12.51
N ARG A 283 -15.53 0.48 13.57
CA ARG A 283 -14.09 0.72 13.48
C ARG A 283 -13.35 -0.53 13.06
N THR A 284 -12.39 -0.35 12.17
CA THR A 284 -11.48 -1.38 11.69
C THR A 284 -10.03 -0.93 11.86
N THR A 285 -9.62 0.15 11.19
CA THR A 285 -8.23 0.63 11.12
C THR A 285 -8.12 2.15 11.23
N GLU A 286 -9.26 2.83 11.39
CA GLU A 286 -9.37 4.27 11.48
C GLU A 286 -8.67 4.81 12.73
N LYS A 287 -7.90 5.90 12.57
CA LYS A 287 -7.25 6.61 13.68
C LYS A 287 -8.02 7.88 13.95
N ILE A 288 -8.56 8.00 15.16
CA ILE A 288 -9.50 9.04 15.52
C ILE A 288 -9.01 9.73 16.79
N GLU A 289 -8.72 11.01 16.66
CA GLU A 289 -8.24 11.90 17.72
C GLU A 289 -9.07 13.19 17.67
N PRO A 290 -9.04 14.05 18.71
CA PRO A 290 -9.80 15.29 18.71
C PRO A 290 -9.49 16.21 17.51
N ASN A 291 -8.22 16.28 17.09
CA ASN A 291 -7.74 17.18 16.04
C ASN A 291 -7.45 16.50 14.69
N ARG A 292 -7.67 15.18 14.57
CA ARG A 292 -7.50 14.43 13.32
C ARG A 292 -8.34 13.16 13.25
N ALA A 293 -8.81 12.84 12.05
CA ALA A 293 -9.54 11.61 11.80
C ALA A 293 -9.14 11.01 10.45
N PHE A 294 -8.47 9.84 10.49
CA PHE A 294 -8.05 9.08 9.31
C PHE A 294 -9.00 7.92 9.05
N PHE A 295 -9.59 7.87 7.86
CA PHE A 295 -10.55 6.85 7.44
C PHE A 295 -9.97 5.88 6.40
N HIS A 296 -8.65 5.64 6.44
CA HIS A 296 -7.97 4.79 5.47
C HIS A 296 -8.35 3.32 5.62
N PRO A 297 -8.82 2.65 4.54
CA PRO A 297 -9.22 1.25 4.64
C PRO A 297 -8.06 0.25 4.64
N ARG A 298 -6.80 0.63 4.30
CA ARG A 298 -5.61 -0.27 4.21
C ARG A 298 -4.27 0.46 4.34
N ASN A 299 -3.22 -0.27 4.76
CA ASN A 299 -1.82 0.19 4.72
C ASN A 299 -1.23 0.05 3.29
N THR A 300 -1.63 0.94 2.38
CA THR A 300 -1.20 0.94 0.96
C THR A 300 0.29 1.23 0.80
N SER A 301 0.88 2.03 1.70
CA SER A 301 2.29 2.45 1.65
C SER A 301 3.25 1.25 1.63
N ALA A 302 3.03 0.25 2.50
CA ALA A 302 3.90 -0.92 2.56
C ALA A 302 3.90 -1.73 1.26
N LEU A 303 2.73 -1.88 0.63
CA LEU A 303 2.56 -2.59 -0.64
C LEU A 303 3.26 -1.85 -1.80
N VAL A 304 2.99 -0.55 -1.93
CA VAL A 304 3.61 0.30 -2.97
C VAL A 304 5.13 0.28 -2.85
N LEU A 305 5.66 0.49 -1.64
CA LEU A 305 7.12 0.51 -1.41
C LEU A 305 7.76 -0.88 -1.57
N GLY A 306 6.99 -1.97 -1.39
CA GLY A 306 7.42 -3.32 -1.72
C GLY A 306 7.60 -3.51 -3.22
N GLU A 307 6.58 -3.17 -4.01
CA GLU A 307 6.62 -3.26 -5.48
C GLU A 307 7.66 -2.32 -6.10
N TYR A 308 7.79 -1.11 -5.57
CA TYR A 308 8.83 -0.17 -5.95
C TYR A 308 10.23 -0.76 -5.78
N ARG A 309 10.53 -1.36 -4.61
CA ARG A 309 11.83 -2.02 -4.36
C ARG A 309 12.07 -3.21 -5.30
N ARG A 310 11.02 -3.98 -5.61
CA ARG A 310 11.10 -5.08 -6.58
C ARG A 310 11.48 -4.58 -7.98
N LEU A 311 10.82 -3.54 -8.46
CA LEU A 311 11.13 -2.92 -9.75
C LEU A 311 12.53 -2.35 -9.75
N LEU A 312 12.90 -1.61 -8.71
CA LEU A 312 14.24 -1.00 -8.64
C LEU A 312 15.33 -2.07 -8.75
N LYS A 313 15.24 -3.16 -7.97
CA LYS A 313 16.20 -4.28 -8.06
C LYS A 313 16.30 -4.86 -9.48
N ARG A 314 15.18 -5.00 -10.18
CA ARG A 314 15.13 -5.54 -11.55
C ARG A 314 15.85 -4.64 -12.57
N TYR A 315 15.78 -3.31 -12.40
CA TYR A 315 16.34 -2.37 -13.39
C TYR A 315 17.70 -1.80 -12.99
N THR A 316 18.10 -1.83 -11.70
CA THR A 316 19.43 -1.39 -11.24
C THR A 316 20.47 -2.50 -11.32
N ALA A 317 20.11 -3.73 -10.96
CA ALA A 317 20.93 -4.88 -11.33
C ALA A 317 20.80 -5.06 -12.84
N GLY A 318 21.82 -4.70 -13.62
CA GLY A 318 21.91 -5.11 -15.03
C GLY A 318 21.60 -6.60 -15.14
N GLU A 319 21.03 -7.06 -16.26
CA GLU A 319 20.53 -8.42 -16.48
C GLU A 319 21.54 -9.54 -16.09
N ARG A 320 21.74 -9.77 -14.80
CA ARG A 320 22.37 -10.97 -14.27
C ARG A 320 21.26 -12.00 -14.26
N LYS A 321 21.19 -12.74 -15.37
CA LYS A 321 20.61 -14.08 -15.38
C LYS A 321 21.27 -14.85 -14.23
N GLY A 322 20.49 -15.13 -13.20
CA GLY A 322 20.92 -15.87 -12.02
C GLY A 322 21.16 -14.98 -10.81
N GLU A 323 20.09 -14.55 -10.12
CA GLU A 323 20.04 -14.43 -8.65
C GLU A 323 18.66 -13.92 -8.14
N GLY A 324 17.83 -14.87 -7.72
CA GLY A 324 16.70 -14.70 -6.78
C GLY A 324 15.54 -13.79 -7.19
N ASN A 325 14.42 -14.39 -7.63
CA ASN A 325 13.14 -13.66 -7.71
C ASN A 325 12.81 -13.06 -6.33
N VAL A 326 12.23 -11.86 -6.35
CA VAL A 326 11.76 -11.18 -5.15
C VAL A 326 10.53 -11.90 -4.63
N THR A 327 10.50 -12.20 -3.33
CA THR A 327 9.34 -12.78 -2.68
C THR A 327 8.13 -11.85 -2.74
N THR A 328 6.98 -12.31 -3.24
CA THR A 328 5.73 -11.52 -3.29
C THR A 328 4.60 -12.23 -2.54
N THR A 329 3.75 -11.49 -1.81
CA THR A 329 2.48 -12.02 -1.29
C THR A 329 1.43 -12.11 -2.39
N VAL A 330 0.78 -13.26 -2.53
CA VAL A 330 -0.24 -13.53 -3.55
C VAL A 330 -1.43 -14.28 -2.95
N SER A 331 -2.62 -14.11 -3.52
CA SER A 331 -3.78 -14.94 -3.17
C SER A 331 -3.70 -16.34 -3.79
N GLU A 332 -4.52 -17.27 -3.32
CA GLU A 332 -4.59 -18.63 -3.90
C GLU A 332 -5.08 -18.63 -5.37
N GLU A 333 -6.01 -17.74 -5.69
CA GLU A 333 -6.53 -17.56 -7.04
C GLU A 333 -5.43 -17.02 -7.97
N GLU A 334 -4.65 -16.05 -7.49
CA GLU A 334 -3.51 -15.51 -8.22
C GLU A 334 -2.45 -16.57 -8.47
N LEU A 335 -2.17 -17.44 -7.48
CA LEU A 335 -1.23 -18.56 -7.64
C LEU A 335 -1.66 -19.54 -8.73
N SER A 336 -2.96 -19.83 -8.81
CA SER A 336 -3.51 -20.72 -9.85
C SER A 336 -3.32 -20.12 -11.25
N VAL A 337 -3.52 -18.80 -11.39
CA VAL A 337 -3.28 -18.06 -12.64
C VAL A 337 -1.79 -17.95 -12.96
N LEU A 338 -0.95 -17.69 -11.96
CA LEU A 338 0.51 -17.66 -12.12
C LEU A 338 1.00 -19.02 -12.60
N ARG A 339 0.42 -20.11 -12.10
CA ARG A 339 0.79 -21.46 -12.51
C ARG A 339 0.47 -21.75 -13.97
N SER A 340 -0.70 -21.36 -14.45
CA SER A 340 -1.11 -21.56 -15.84
C SER A 340 -0.41 -20.62 -16.84
N THR A 341 0.26 -19.58 -16.35
CA THR A 341 0.91 -18.56 -17.19
C THR A 341 2.43 -18.49 -16.96
N LYS A 342 2.86 -17.76 -15.93
CA LYS A 342 4.27 -17.38 -15.68
C LYS A 342 5.15 -18.53 -15.16
N LEU A 343 4.55 -19.54 -14.55
CA LEU A 343 5.27 -20.70 -14.00
C LEU A 343 5.18 -21.92 -14.92
N LYS A 344 4.65 -21.78 -16.14
CA LYS A 344 4.63 -22.86 -17.13
C LYS A 344 6.07 -23.26 -17.47
N GLY A 345 6.36 -24.56 -17.43
CA GLY A 345 7.70 -25.11 -17.68
C GLY A 345 8.71 -24.95 -16.52
N LYS A 346 8.32 -24.34 -15.39
CA LYS A 346 9.19 -24.19 -14.21
C LYS A 346 8.94 -25.29 -13.18
N THR A 347 10.02 -25.72 -12.51
CA THR A 347 10.00 -26.60 -11.35
C THR A 347 9.54 -25.81 -10.12
N VAL A 348 8.31 -26.05 -9.69
CA VAL A 348 7.70 -25.37 -8.54
C VAL A 348 7.90 -26.19 -7.28
N VAL A 349 8.52 -25.57 -6.29
CA VAL A 349 8.69 -26.09 -4.93
C VAL A 349 7.63 -25.46 -4.02
N LEU A 350 6.88 -26.27 -3.29
CA LEU A 350 5.96 -25.85 -2.24
C LEU A 350 6.60 -26.13 -0.87
N ALA A 351 6.55 -25.16 0.04
CA ALA A 351 6.78 -25.37 1.46
C ALA A 351 5.61 -24.77 2.25
N THR A 352 5.27 -25.35 3.40
CA THR A 352 4.23 -24.79 4.28
C THR A 352 4.68 -24.75 5.73
N GLY A 353 4.11 -23.84 6.52
CA GLY A 353 4.41 -23.77 7.94
C GLY A 353 3.78 -22.58 8.65
N VAL A 354 3.93 -22.58 9.98
CA VAL A 354 3.47 -21.48 10.82
C VAL A 354 4.38 -20.26 10.68
N PHE A 355 5.71 -20.46 10.70
CA PHE A 355 6.70 -19.38 10.61
C PHE A 355 6.46 -18.23 11.62
N ASP A 356 6.10 -18.58 12.85
CA ASP A 356 5.62 -17.64 13.86
C ASP A 356 6.64 -16.54 14.19
N ILE A 357 7.77 -16.94 14.80
CA ILE A 357 8.94 -16.09 14.94
C ILE A 357 10.04 -16.71 14.07
N LEU A 358 10.49 -15.98 13.05
CA LEU A 358 11.53 -16.45 12.15
C LEU A 358 12.88 -16.55 12.86
N HIS A 359 13.47 -17.73 12.85
CA HIS A 359 14.78 -18.04 13.41
C HIS A 359 15.68 -18.73 12.38
N ALA A 360 16.88 -19.13 12.80
CA ALA A 360 17.90 -19.69 11.91
C ALA A 360 17.39 -20.93 11.15
N GLU A 361 16.77 -21.89 11.84
CA GLU A 361 16.24 -23.11 11.21
C GLU A 361 15.21 -22.80 10.10
N HIS A 362 14.26 -21.87 10.34
CA HIS A 362 13.31 -21.47 9.29
C HIS A 362 14.03 -20.91 8.06
N ARG A 363 15.08 -20.10 8.26
CA ARG A 363 15.87 -19.55 7.15
C ARG A 363 16.64 -20.63 6.41
N GLN A 364 17.25 -21.56 7.13
CA GLN A 364 18.00 -22.66 6.52
C GLN A 364 17.08 -23.60 5.75
N PHE A 365 15.96 -24.00 6.35
CA PHE A 365 14.93 -24.81 5.70
C PHE A 365 14.45 -24.19 4.39
N LEU A 366 14.04 -22.91 4.41
CA LEU A 366 13.53 -22.25 3.21
C LEU A 366 14.62 -22.01 2.15
N ARG A 367 15.87 -21.73 2.55
CA ARG A 367 17.00 -21.62 1.62
C ARG A 367 17.32 -22.96 0.95
N LYS A 368 17.25 -24.07 1.69
CA LYS A 368 17.43 -25.42 1.12
C LYS A 368 16.26 -25.75 0.19
N ALA A 369 15.01 -25.50 0.61
CA ALA A 369 13.83 -25.68 -0.24
C ALA A 369 13.93 -24.88 -1.55
N LYS A 370 14.41 -23.64 -1.51
CA LYS A 370 14.56 -22.79 -2.70
C LYS A 370 15.55 -23.33 -3.72
N LYS A 371 16.56 -24.11 -3.30
CA LYS A 371 17.55 -24.72 -4.20
C LYS A 371 17.01 -25.94 -4.95
N GLU A 372 15.86 -26.47 -4.56
CA GLU A 372 15.28 -27.69 -5.17
C GLU A 372 14.56 -27.43 -6.50
N GLY A 373 14.33 -26.17 -6.87
CA GLY A 373 13.65 -25.85 -8.12
C GLY A 373 13.76 -24.37 -8.49
N ASP A 374 13.07 -23.99 -9.55
CA ASP A 374 13.14 -22.64 -10.12
C ASP A 374 12.36 -21.60 -9.31
N VAL A 375 11.33 -22.05 -8.59
CA VAL A 375 10.38 -21.19 -7.87
C VAL A 375 9.93 -21.84 -6.57
N LEU A 376 10.17 -21.17 -5.44
CA LEU A 376 9.66 -21.53 -4.12
C LEU A 376 8.39 -20.76 -3.79
N ILE A 377 7.30 -21.48 -3.58
CA ILE A 377 6.03 -20.99 -3.06
C ILE A 377 5.91 -21.41 -1.60
N VAL A 378 5.63 -20.47 -0.70
CA VAL A 378 5.45 -20.74 0.73
C VAL A 378 4.03 -20.43 1.19
N GLY A 379 3.35 -21.46 1.71
CA GLY A 379 2.05 -21.32 2.37
C GLY A 379 2.21 -21.08 3.87
N VAL A 380 1.64 -19.99 4.36
CA VAL A 380 1.63 -19.59 5.78
C VAL A 380 0.33 -20.06 6.41
N GLU A 381 0.42 -20.83 7.50
CA GLU A 381 -0.77 -21.34 8.21
C GLU A 381 -1.63 -20.19 8.76
N PRO A 382 -2.97 -20.23 8.63
CA PRO A 382 -3.85 -19.17 9.13
C PRO A 382 -3.96 -19.19 10.66
N ASP A 383 -4.24 -18.02 11.25
CA ASP A 383 -4.20 -17.82 12.71
C ASP A 383 -5.12 -18.80 13.46
N ASP A 384 -6.35 -19.00 12.99
CA ASP A 384 -7.33 -19.87 13.64
C ASP A 384 -6.90 -21.34 13.65
N ARG A 385 -6.24 -21.79 12.58
CA ARG A 385 -5.71 -23.15 12.51
C ARG A 385 -4.49 -23.32 13.42
N VAL A 386 -3.65 -22.31 13.52
CA VAL A 386 -2.51 -22.35 14.45
C VAL A 386 -3.00 -22.43 15.89
N LYS A 387 -4.07 -21.70 16.27
CA LYS A 387 -4.70 -21.81 17.58
C LYS A 387 -5.20 -23.23 17.86
N ALA A 388 -5.88 -23.84 16.88
CA ALA A 388 -6.38 -25.21 17.00
C ALA A 388 -5.23 -26.24 17.14
N LEU A 389 -4.11 -26.01 16.49
CA LEU A 389 -2.96 -26.93 16.50
C LEU A 389 -2.02 -26.75 17.71
N LYS A 390 -1.91 -25.53 18.25
CA LYS A 390 -0.86 -25.16 19.22
C LYS A 390 -1.38 -24.49 20.50
N GLY A 391 -2.70 -24.31 20.64
CA GLY A 391 -3.32 -23.64 21.78
C GLY A 391 -3.66 -22.17 21.51
N LYS A 392 -4.54 -21.61 22.36
CA LYS A 392 -5.15 -20.27 22.18
C LYS A 392 -4.13 -19.12 22.14
N ASP A 393 -2.99 -19.27 22.80
CA ASP A 393 -1.93 -18.25 22.89
C ASP A 393 -0.99 -18.22 21.67
N ARG A 394 -1.26 -19.06 20.66
CA ARG A 394 -0.47 -19.14 19.42
C ARG A 394 -1.38 -18.91 18.21
N PRO A 395 -0.91 -18.20 17.16
CA PRO A 395 0.44 -17.70 16.96
C PRO A 395 0.69 -16.39 17.71
N VAL A 396 1.97 -16.07 17.96
CA VAL A 396 2.38 -14.78 18.55
C VAL A 396 2.19 -13.64 17.54
N LYS A 397 2.48 -13.92 16.26
CA LYS A 397 2.28 -12.96 15.17
C LYS A 397 1.12 -13.40 14.28
N GLN A 398 0.28 -12.43 13.89
CA GLN A 398 -0.80 -12.67 12.92
C GLN A 398 -0.25 -13.14 11.57
N GLU A 399 -1.04 -13.92 10.83
CA GLU A 399 -0.71 -14.53 9.53
C GLU A 399 -0.11 -13.56 8.51
N ASN A 400 -0.67 -12.36 8.42
CA ASN A 400 -0.17 -11.32 7.52
C ASN A 400 1.24 -10.83 7.91
N LEU A 401 1.52 -10.71 9.21
CA LEU A 401 2.85 -10.31 9.69
C LEU A 401 3.88 -11.42 9.48
N ARG A 402 3.47 -12.69 9.61
CA ARG A 402 4.31 -13.86 9.33
C ARG A 402 4.65 -13.96 7.84
N ALA A 403 3.65 -13.81 6.96
CA ALA A 403 3.85 -13.73 5.51
C ALA A 403 4.77 -12.57 5.11
N ASN A 404 4.54 -11.37 5.65
CA ASN A 404 5.39 -10.20 5.41
C ASN A 404 6.83 -10.39 5.93
N SER A 405 7.01 -11.15 7.01
CA SER A 405 8.35 -11.46 7.54
C SER A 405 9.15 -12.37 6.59
N LEU A 406 8.48 -13.29 5.88
CA LEU A 406 9.11 -14.11 4.84
C LEU A 406 9.46 -13.28 3.60
N VAL A 407 8.54 -12.39 3.20
CA VAL A 407 8.71 -11.48 2.07
C VAL A 407 9.89 -10.52 2.28
N SER A 408 9.89 -9.82 3.41
CA SER A 408 10.90 -8.81 3.74
C SER A 408 12.33 -9.37 3.84
N ARG A 409 12.46 -10.68 4.08
CA ARG A 409 13.75 -11.38 4.19
C ARG A 409 14.13 -12.16 2.93
N ASN A 410 13.34 -12.03 1.86
CA ASN A 410 13.54 -12.68 0.58
C ASN A 410 13.68 -14.22 0.66
N LEU A 411 12.88 -14.87 1.51
CA LEU A 411 13.02 -16.30 1.81
C LEU A 411 12.24 -17.23 0.87
N ALA A 412 11.38 -16.70 0.01
CA ALA A 412 10.61 -17.44 -0.98
C ALA A 412 10.53 -16.67 -2.31
N ASP A 413 9.78 -17.14 -3.29
CA ASP A 413 9.44 -16.36 -4.50
C ASP A 413 7.97 -15.90 -4.45
N TYR A 414 7.09 -16.75 -3.92
CA TYR A 414 5.70 -16.40 -3.63
C TYR A 414 5.33 -16.84 -2.21
N VAL A 415 4.52 -16.03 -1.52
CA VAL A 415 4.00 -16.32 -0.19
C VAL A 415 2.50 -16.12 -0.20
N PHE A 416 1.74 -17.03 0.39
CA PHE A 416 0.29 -16.90 0.52
C PHE A 416 -0.17 -17.42 1.88
N VAL A 417 -1.35 -16.99 2.32
CA VAL A 417 -2.00 -17.56 3.51
C VAL A 417 -2.78 -18.79 3.06
N LEU A 418 -2.56 -19.91 3.75
CA LEU A 418 -3.24 -21.18 3.48
C LEU A 418 -4.73 -21.09 3.84
N PRO A 419 -5.59 -21.90 3.21
CA PRO A 419 -7.01 -21.85 3.45
C PRO A 419 -7.31 -22.61 4.75
N ASN A 420 -8.30 -22.15 5.53
CA ASN A 420 -8.72 -22.85 6.75
C ASN A 420 -9.16 -24.30 6.49
N THR A 421 -9.56 -24.63 5.26
CA THR A 421 -9.95 -25.98 4.83
C THR A 421 -8.80 -27.00 4.79
N LEU A 422 -7.53 -26.56 4.91
CA LEU A 422 -6.35 -27.43 4.87
C LEU A 422 -6.26 -28.43 6.03
N GLY A 423 -7.08 -28.25 7.08
CA GLY A 423 -7.25 -29.24 8.14
C GLY A 423 -7.83 -30.58 7.64
N THR A 424 -8.50 -30.58 6.48
CA THR A 424 -9.15 -31.77 5.92
C THR A 424 -8.31 -32.43 4.83
N ARG A 425 -8.50 -33.72 4.59
CA ARG A 425 -7.90 -34.43 3.45
C ARG A 425 -8.28 -33.78 2.11
N LYS A 426 -9.57 -33.44 1.93
CA LYS A 426 -10.06 -32.78 0.71
C LYS A 426 -9.38 -31.43 0.46
N GLY A 427 -9.22 -30.59 1.50
CA GLY A 427 -8.53 -29.31 1.38
C GLY A 427 -7.06 -29.45 1.00
N ARG A 428 -6.36 -30.45 1.55
CA ARG A 428 -4.97 -30.75 1.17
C ARG A 428 -4.85 -31.21 -0.28
N GLU A 429 -5.72 -32.12 -0.73
CA GLU A 429 -5.74 -32.56 -2.12
C GLU A 429 -6.05 -31.39 -3.08
N GLU A 430 -6.99 -30.51 -2.72
CA GLU A 430 -7.37 -29.35 -3.52
C GLU A 430 -6.23 -28.35 -3.70
N LEU A 431 -5.46 -28.07 -2.64
CA LEU A 431 -4.28 -27.21 -2.72
C LEU A 431 -3.27 -27.74 -3.73
N ILE A 432 -2.92 -29.03 -3.62
CA ILE A 432 -1.94 -29.67 -4.51
C ILE A 432 -2.48 -29.74 -5.93
N ARG A 433 -3.77 -30.03 -6.12
CA ARG A 433 -4.42 -30.05 -7.44
C ARG A 433 -4.35 -28.70 -8.16
N ARG A 434 -4.51 -27.59 -7.43
CA ARG A 434 -4.46 -26.23 -7.98
C ARG A 434 -3.04 -25.79 -8.30
N LEU A 435 -2.12 -25.97 -7.36
CA LEU A 435 -0.74 -25.50 -7.50
C LEU A 435 0.11 -26.41 -8.41
N LYS A 436 -0.19 -27.71 -8.42
CA LYS A 436 0.59 -28.77 -9.09
C LYS A 436 2.10 -28.60 -8.88
N PRO A 437 2.59 -28.52 -7.62
CA PRO A 437 4.02 -28.40 -7.37
C PRO A 437 4.75 -29.68 -7.80
N GLN A 438 5.96 -29.54 -8.36
CA GLN A 438 6.83 -30.67 -8.65
C GLN A 438 7.41 -31.25 -7.36
N ILE A 439 7.72 -30.37 -6.40
CA ILE A 439 8.37 -30.74 -5.14
C ILE A 439 7.58 -30.12 -3.99
N TYR A 440 7.30 -30.91 -2.96
CA TYR A 440 6.83 -30.43 -1.67
C TYR A 440 7.95 -30.61 -0.66
N ALA A 441 8.63 -29.52 -0.34
CA ALA A 441 9.74 -29.48 0.60
C ALA A 441 9.25 -29.52 2.04
N ILE A 442 9.78 -30.43 2.84
CA ILE A 442 9.45 -30.64 4.25
C ILE A 442 10.71 -30.76 5.11
N SER A 443 10.55 -30.59 6.43
CA SER A 443 11.57 -30.96 7.41
C SER A 443 11.37 -32.40 7.87
N SER A 444 12.41 -33.04 8.41
CA SER A 444 12.35 -34.47 8.78
C SER A 444 11.30 -34.81 9.84
N SER A 445 10.89 -33.85 10.67
CA SER A 445 9.86 -34.02 11.71
C SER A 445 8.43 -33.69 11.25
N THR A 446 8.22 -33.44 9.96
CA THR A 446 6.90 -33.09 9.45
C THR A 446 5.94 -34.29 9.62
N PRO A 447 4.76 -34.11 10.23
CA PRO A 447 3.81 -35.22 10.43
C PRO A 447 3.12 -35.63 9.11
N PHE A 448 2.59 -36.84 9.09
CA PHE A 448 1.78 -37.40 7.99
C PHE A 448 2.51 -37.45 6.64
N GLN A 449 3.81 -37.76 6.62
CA GLN A 449 4.62 -37.77 5.39
C GLN A 449 4.10 -38.77 4.35
N ALA A 450 3.68 -39.97 4.76
CA ALA A 450 3.13 -40.98 3.86
C ALA A 450 1.89 -40.48 3.10
N GLU A 451 0.98 -39.77 3.79
CA GLU A 451 -0.21 -39.20 3.17
C GLU A 451 0.17 -38.07 2.20
N LYS A 452 1.06 -37.16 2.62
CA LYS A 452 1.56 -36.08 1.74
C LYS A 452 2.22 -36.64 0.48
N GLN A 453 3.03 -37.70 0.61
CA GLN A 453 3.65 -38.39 -0.52
C GLN A 453 2.59 -38.99 -1.47
N ARG A 454 1.54 -39.61 -0.93
CA ARG A 454 0.44 -40.18 -1.74
C ARG A 454 -0.27 -39.10 -2.55
N VAL A 455 -0.58 -37.95 -1.96
CA VAL A 455 -1.23 -36.83 -2.65
C VAL A 455 -0.31 -36.24 -3.72
N MET A 456 0.98 -36.06 -3.42
CA MET A 456 1.95 -35.56 -4.41
C MET A 456 2.10 -36.50 -5.60
N LYS A 457 2.20 -37.82 -5.37
CA LYS A 457 2.27 -38.83 -6.45
C LYS A 457 1.07 -38.76 -7.39
N LYS A 458 -0.16 -38.58 -6.86
CA LYS A 458 -1.39 -38.41 -7.66
C LYS A 458 -1.30 -37.25 -8.67
N PHE A 459 -0.51 -36.23 -8.37
CA PHE A 459 -0.31 -35.05 -9.23
C PHE A 459 1.11 -34.97 -9.84
N LYS A 460 1.81 -36.12 -9.95
CA LYS A 460 3.15 -36.24 -10.55
C LYS A 460 4.23 -35.37 -9.89
N GLY A 461 4.11 -35.10 -8.60
CA GLY A 461 5.15 -34.45 -7.81
C GLY A 461 5.69 -35.36 -6.70
N VAL A 462 6.70 -34.89 -5.98
CA VAL A 462 7.41 -35.64 -4.93
C VAL A 462 7.46 -34.87 -3.61
N LEU A 463 7.38 -35.58 -2.48
CA LEU A 463 7.71 -35.02 -1.18
C LEU A 463 9.23 -35.15 -0.98
N LYS A 464 9.89 -34.08 -0.54
CA LYS A 464 11.34 -34.09 -0.31
C LYS A 464 11.68 -33.52 1.07
N VAL A 465 12.43 -34.28 1.87
CA VAL A 465 13.01 -33.79 3.12
C VAL A 465 14.25 -32.98 2.78
N VAL A 466 14.21 -31.67 3.00
CA VAL A 466 15.30 -30.75 2.62
C VAL A 466 16.09 -30.24 3.81
N HIS A 467 15.62 -30.48 5.04
CA HIS A 467 16.26 -30.02 6.25
C HIS A 467 15.99 -30.97 7.43
N PRO A 468 17.02 -31.44 8.14
CA PRO A 468 16.82 -32.21 9.37
C PRO A 468 16.21 -31.31 10.44
N PHE A 469 15.33 -31.88 11.27
CA PHE A 469 14.74 -31.17 12.40
C PHE A 469 15.74 -31.06 13.55
N ASN A 470 15.94 -29.83 14.04
CA ASN A 470 16.71 -29.56 15.25
C ASN A 470 15.78 -29.26 16.43
N PRO A 471 15.62 -30.17 17.42
CA PRO A 471 14.70 -29.96 18.53
C PRO A 471 15.13 -28.83 19.46
N LYS A 472 16.41 -28.42 19.46
CA LYS A 472 16.96 -27.39 20.35
C LYS A 472 16.53 -25.97 19.97
N ILE A 473 15.98 -25.74 18.77
CA ILE A 473 15.63 -24.41 18.27
C ILE A 473 14.18 -24.41 17.78
N SER A 474 13.28 -23.87 18.60
CA SER A 474 11.88 -23.65 18.24
C SER A 474 11.40 -22.28 18.72
N THR A 475 10.29 -21.79 18.18
CA THR A 475 9.68 -20.56 18.69
C THR A 475 9.30 -20.67 20.18
N THR A 476 8.92 -21.86 20.66
CA THR A 476 8.62 -22.10 22.07
C THR A 476 9.87 -21.92 22.93
N HIS A 477 10.98 -22.56 22.55
CA HIS A 477 12.26 -22.41 23.25
C HIS A 477 12.80 -20.97 23.25
N LEU A 478 12.61 -20.23 22.15
CA LEU A 478 13.03 -18.82 22.09
C LEU A 478 12.22 -17.91 23.02
N ILE A 479 10.93 -18.19 23.20
CA ILE A 479 10.07 -17.45 24.14
C ILE A 479 10.41 -17.82 25.58
N GLU A 480 10.64 -19.10 25.88
CA GLU A 480 11.08 -19.59 27.19
C GLU A 480 12.46 -19.04 27.58
N ALA A 481 13.41 -18.95 26.63
CA ALA A 481 14.72 -18.35 26.86
C ALA A 481 14.63 -16.84 27.15
N ALA A 482 13.78 -16.10 26.42
CA ALA A 482 13.57 -14.67 26.64
C ALA A 482 12.87 -14.36 27.98
N THR A 483 11.94 -15.21 28.41
CA THR A 483 11.23 -15.07 29.68
C THR A 483 12.10 -15.48 30.89
N LYS A 484 12.99 -16.47 30.75
CA LYS A 484 13.98 -16.83 31.78
C LYS A 484 15.10 -15.79 31.94
N GLY A 485 15.54 -15.14 30.85
CA GLY A 485 16.56 -14.08 30.89
C GLY A 485 16.11 -12.81 31.64
N GLY A 486 14.82 -12.46 31.60
CA GLY A 486 14.27 -11.30 32.30
C GLY A 486 14.23 -11.42 33.84
N LYS A 487 14.34 -12.63 34.40
CA LYS A 487 14.39 -12.84 35.86
C LYS A 487 15.80 -12.71 36.46
N ARG A 488 16.86 -12.75 35.65
CA ARG A 488 18.26 -12.60 36.12
C ARG A 488 18.75 -11.16 36.22
N SER A 489 18.00 -10.19 35.70
CA SER A 489 18.35 -8.75 35.71
C SER A 489 17.71 -7.97 36.88
N LYS A 490 17.11 -8.65 37.86
CA LYS A 490 16.50 -8.05 39.06
C LYS A 490 17.06 -8.64 40.37
N ARG A 491 18.34 -8.98 40.39
CA ARG A 491 19.07 -9.24 41.64
C ARG A 491 20.24 -8.29 41.74
#